data_AF-A0A935HLU4-F1
#
_entry.id   AF-A0A935HLU4-F1
#
_cell.length_a   1.000
_cell.length_b   1.000
_cell.length_c   1.000
_cell.angle_alpha   90.00
_cell.angle_beta   90.00
_cell.angle_gamma   90.00
#
_symmetry.space_group_name_H-M   'P 1'
#
loop_
_entity.id
_entity.type
_entity.pdbx_description
1 polymer ?
#
loop_
_entity_poly.entity_id
_entity_poly.type
_entity_poly.pdbx_seq_one_letter_code
_entity_poly.pdbx_strand_id
1 'polypeptide(L)'
;MDNYSQIIETESASNVVYPPKYLAEQGSITATIYRSLLSIVFFLGVGYLFFQRIDIILILTAIILFHEAGHYFAMRYYHYADLGIFFIPILGAFVSGSKREVSQKQNAVILMAGPLPGIILGFLLFY
;
A
#
# COMPACT_ATOMS: atom_id res chain seq x y z
N MET A 1 41.07 -44.83 -13.53
CA MET A 1 40.31 -43.99 -12.59
C MET A 1 39.65 -42.89 -13.43
N ASP A 2 38.91 -43.29 -14.48
CA ASP A 2 38.81 -42.47 -15.71
C ASP A 2 37.37 -42.28 -16.20
N ASN A 3 36.38 -42.61 -15.35
CA ASN A 3 34.96 -42.59 -15.73
C ASN A 3 34.12 -41.62 -14.88
N TYR A 4 34.75 -40.60 -14.29
CA TYR A 4 34.03 -39.52 -13.59
C TYR A 4 33.96 -38.22 -14.41
N SER A 5 34.90 -38.02 -15.33
CA SER A 5 34.99 -36.83 -16.18
C SER A 5 34.01 -36.82 -17.35
N GLN A 6 33.51 -37.99 -17.79
CA GLN A 6 32.56 -38.11 -18.91
C GLN A 6 31.10 -37.82 -18.51
N ILE A 7 30.78 -37.83 -17.21
CA ILE A 7 29.41 -37.62 -16.70
C ILE A 7 29.09 -36.12 -16.59
N ILE A 8 30.09 -35.25 -16.48
CA ILE A 8 29.91 -33.80 -16.24
C ILE A 8 29.62 -33.02 -17.53
N GLU A 9 30.02 -33.52 -18.71
CA GLU A 9 29.81 -32.79 -19.97
C GLU A 9 28.42 -33.03 -20.59
N THR A 10 27.66 -34.04 -20.15
CA THR A 10 26.39 -34.43 -20.82
C THR A 10 25.14 -33.79 -20.18
N GLU A 11 25.25 -33.12 -19.03
CA GLU A 11 24.09 -32.45 -18.37
C GLU A 11 23.93 -30.94 -18.67
N SER A 12 24.80 -30.33 -19.48
CA SER A 12 24.77 -28.86 -19.71
C SER A 12 23.92 -28.40 -20.92
N ALA A 13 23.00 -29.24 -21.40
CA ALA A 13 22.07 -28.88 -22.48
C ALA A 13 20.60 -29.16 -22.14
N SER A 14 20.21 -28.98 -20.87
CA SER A 14 18.81 -28.73 -20.58
C SER A 14 18.46 -27.36 -21.16
N ASN A 15 17.73 -27.33 -22.29
CA ASN A 15 17.07 -26.13 -22.81
C ASN A 15 16.02 -25.67 -21.78
N VAL A 16 16.47 -25.13 -20.65
CA VAL A 16 15.61 -24.50 -19.66
C VAL A 16 15.16 -23.19 -20.29
N VAL A 17 14.06 -23.26 -21.03
CA VAL A 17 13.36 -22.08 -21.52
C VAL A 17 12.76 -21.41 -20.30
N TYR A 18 13.47 -20.40 -19.77
CA TYR A 18 12.93 -19.55 -18.73
C TYR A 18 11.69 -18.84 -19.31
N PRO A 19 10.55 -18.84 -18.59
CA PRO A 19 9.43 -18.02 -19.01
C PRO A 19 9.89 -16.55 -19.09
N PRO A 20 9.38 -15.77 -20.06
CA PRO A 20 9.70 -14.35 -20.12
C PRO A 20 9.36 -13.71 -18.77
N LYS A 21 10.28 -12.88 -18.27
CA LYS A 21 10.09 -12.15 -17.00
C LYS A 21 8.75 -11.41 -17.08
N TYR A 22 7.81 -11.78 -16.21
CA TYR A 22 6.53 -11.08 -16.09
C TYR A 22 6.80 -9.60 -15.84
N LEU A 23 6.55 -8.76 -16.85
CA LEU A 23 6.50 -7.33 -16.67
C LEU A 23 5.17 -7.07 -15.96
N ALA A 24 5.24 -6.64 -14.70
CA ALA A 24 4.03 -6.29 -13.96
C ALA A 24 3.22 -5.30 -14.80
N GLU A 25 1.99 -5.68 -15.16
CA GLU A 25 1.07 -4.80 -15.86
C GLU A 25 0.80 -3.61 -14.93
N GLN A 26 1.17 -2.41 -15.37
CA GLN A 26 0.97 -1.21 -14.56
C GLN A 26 -0.53 -1.02 -14.35
N GLY A 27 -0.96 -1.00 -13.09
CA GLY A 27 -2.38 -0.89 -12.76
C GLY A 27 -2.97 0.39 -13.33
N SER A 28 -4.15 0.27 -13.97
CA SER A 28 -4.86 1.44 -14.49
C SER A 28 -5.22 2.40 -13.35
N ILE A 29 -4.78 3.66 -13.46
CA ILE A 29 -5.09 4.73 -12.50
C ILE A 29 -6.60 4.85 -12.29
N THR A 30 -7.38 4.73 -13.37
CA THR A 30 -8.84 4.78 -13.33
C THR A 30 -9.43 3.66 -12.45
N ALA A 31 -8.88 2.46 -12.54
CA ALA A 31 -9.32 1.33 -11.72
C ALA A 31 -8.99 1.55 -10.23
N THR A 32 -7.80 2.08 -9.93
CA THR A 32 -7.41 2.41 -8.54
C THR A 32 -8.31 3.47 -7.93
N ILE A 33 -8.64 4.53 -8.69
CA ILE A 33 -9.56 5.57 -8.23
C ILE A 33 -10.96 4.99 -8.01
N TYR A 34 -11.47 4.20 -8.95
CA TYR A 34 -12.78 3.57 -8.82
C TYR A 34 -12.87 2.69 -7.57
N ARG A 35 -11.86 1.85 -7.33
CA ARG A 35 -11.77 1.01 -6.12
C ARG A 35 -11.75 1.86 -4.84
N SER A 36 -10.99 2.95 -4.84
CA SER A 36 -10.90 3.86 -3.70
C SER A 36 -12.26 4.50 -3.40
N LEU A 37 -12.93 5.06 -4.42
CA LEU A 37 -14.26 5.66 -4.29
C LEU A 37 -15.30 4.65 -3.83
N LEU A 38 -15.32 3.45 -4.43
CA LEU A 38 -16.22 2.38 -4.03
C LEU A 38 -16.00 1.98 -2.57
N SER A 39 -14.75 1.90 -2.12
CA SER A 39 -14.42 1.57 -0.72
C SER A 39 -14.90 2.65 0.25
N ILE A 40 -14.81 3.93 -0.11
CA ILE A 40 -15.31 5.05 0.72
C ILE A 40 -16.83 4.97 0.85
N VAL A 41 -17.56 4.77 -0.26
CA VAL A 41 -19.02 4.64 -0.24
C VAL A 41 -19.44 3.47 0.65
N PHE A 42 -18.74 2.33 0.53
CA PHE A 42 -19.01 1.16 1.35
C PHE A 42 -18.69 1.41 2.84
N PHE A 43 -17.57 2.07 3.13
CA PHE A 43 -17.19 2.48 4.48
C PHE A 43 -18.25 3.39 5.13
N LEU A 44 -18.74 4.39 4.40
CA LEU A 44 -19.77 5.30 4.88
C LEU A 44 -21.11 4.58 5.09
N GLY A 45 -21.52 3.72 4.15
CA GLY A 45 -22.77 2.97 4.25
C GLY A 45 -22.78 2.01 5.44
N VAL A 46 -21.73 1.21 5.60
CA VAL A 46 -21.58 0.31 6.76
C VAL A 46 -21.41 1.12 8.05
N GLY A 47 -20.60 2.17 8.05
CA GLY A 47 -20.43 3.05 9.21
C GLY A 47 -21.76 3.65 9.68
N TYR A 48 -22.64 4.04 8.76
CA TYR A 48 -23.97 4.54 9.08
C TYR A 48 -24.83 3.50 9.81
N LEU A 49 -24.79 2.25 9.37
CA LEU A 49 -25.53 1.17 10.02
C LEU A 49 -25.11 0.94 11.49
N PHE A 50 -23.82 1.11 11.80
CA PHE A 50 -23.29 0.90 13.15
C PHE A 50 -23.43 2.13 14.07
N PHE A 51 -23.08 3.32 13.59
CA PHE A 51 -23.02 4.51 14.43
C PHE A 51 -24.31 5.33 14.43
N GLN A 52 -25.15 5.22 13.39
CA GLN A 52 -26.39 6.00 13.19
C GLN A 52 -26.20 7.53 13.32
N ARG A 53 -24.96 8.01 13.21
CA ARG A 53 -24.55 9.39 13.42
C ARG A 53 -23.58 9.82 12.33
N ILE A 54 -24.10 10.58 11.38
CA ILE A 54 -23.37 11.05 10.19
C ILE A 54 -22.18 11.92 10.59
N ASP A 55 -22.34 12.75 11.62
CA ASP A 55 -21.29 13.64 12.14
C ASP A 55 -20.06 12.85 12.62
N ILE A 56 -20.26 11.79 13.40
CA ILE A 56 -19.16 10.94 13.88
C ILE A 56 -18.46 10.26 12.70
N ILE A 57 -19.22 9.72 11.74
CA ILE A 57 -18.68 8.99 10.59
C ILE A 57 -17.85 9.92 9.71
N LEU A 58 -18.32 11.14 9.47
CA LEU A 58 -17.59 12.12 8.66
C LEU A 58 -16.30 12.57 9.35
N ILE A 59 -16.35 12.84 10.67
CA ILE A 59 -15.15 13.20 11.45
C ILE A 59 -14.15 12.04 11.42
N LEU A 60 -14.60 10.81 11.66
CA LEU A 60 -13.74 9.63 11.64
C LEU A 60 -13.11 9.41 10.25
N THR A 61 -13.91 9.56 9.19
CA THR A 61 -13.44 9.47 7.81
C THR A 61 -12.36 10.52 7.54
N ALA A 62 -12.57 11.76 7.98
CA ALA A 62 -11.60 12.84 7.81
C ALA A 62 -10.29 12.57 8.55
N ILE A 63 -10.35 12.08 9.80
CA ILE A 63 -9.15 11.72 10.59
C ILE A 63 -8.37 10.60 9.91
N ILE A 64 -9.05 9.54 9.46
CA ILE A 64 -8.42 8.42 8.78
C ILE A 64 -7.82 8.86 7.44
N LEU A 65 -8.55 9.66 6.66
CA LEU A 65 -8.03 10.21 5.40
C LEU A 65 -6.76 11.02 5.64
N PHE A 66 -6.74 11.86 6.67
CA PHE A 66 -5.57 12.65 7.02
C PHE A 66 -4.38 11.77 7.44
N HIS A 67 -4.64 10.73 8.23
CA HIS A 67 -3.64 9.74 8.62
C HIS A 67 -3.04 9.01 7.40
N GLU A 68 -3.89 8.42 6.56
CA GLU A 68 -3.43 7.69 5.38
C GLU A 68 -2.79 8.60 4.34
N ALA A 69 -3.22 9.87 4.22
CA ALA A 69 -2.57 10.85 3.36
C ALA A 69 -1.10 11.07 3.76
N GLY A 70 -0.79 11.06 5.06
CA GLY A 70 0.58 11.12 5.55
C GLY A 70 1.44 9.94 5.05
N HIS A 71 0.93 8.71 5.19
CA HIS A 71 1.56 7.52 4.63
C HIS A 71 1.72 7.62 3.10
N TYR A 72 0.67 8.04 2.40
CA TYR A 72 0.67 8.20 0.95
C TYR A 72 1.75 9.18 0.48
N PHE A 73 1.85 10.36 1.10
CA PHE A 73 2.86 11.36 0.73
C PHE A 73 4.28 10.87 1.00
N ALA A 74 4.52 10.18 2.12
CA ALA A 74 5.83 9.60 2.41
C ALA A 74 6.21 8.52 1.40
N MET A 75 5.29 7.61 1.05
CA MET A 75 5.54 6.60 0.03
C MET A 75 5.77 7.23 -1.35
N ARG A 76 5.00 8.28 -1.70
CA ARG A 76 5.16 9.03 -2.95
C ARG A 76 6.51 9.73 -3.03
N TYR A 77 6.99 10.29 -1.92
CA TYR A 77 8.32 10.89 -1.81
C TYR A 77 9.44 9.84 -1.99
N TYR A 78 9.24 8.63 -1.47
CA TYR A 78 10.17 7.52 -1.64
C TYR A 78 9.98 6.71 -2.93
N HIS A 79 9.25 7.24 -3.91
CA HIS A 79 9.09 6.67 -5.26
C HIS A 79 8.44 5.28 -5.28
N TYR A 80 7.42 5.05 -4.45
CA TYR A 80 6.56 3.88 -4.58
C TYR A 80 5.72 3.96 -5.85
N ALA A 81 5.50 2.82 -6.49
CA ALA A 81 4.59 2.64 -7.62
C ALA A 81 3.22 2.11 -7.15
N ASP A 82 2.21 2.22 -8.01
CA ASP A 82 0.86 1.67 -7.80
C ASP A 82 0.20 2.10 -6.48
N LEU A 83 0.40 3.38 -6.12
CA LEU A 83 -0.14 3.95 -4.89
C LEU A 83 -1.67 4.02 -4.93
N GLY A 84 -2.31 3.53 -3.87
CA GLY A 84 -3.76 3.56 -3.72
C GLY A 84 -4.16 3.55 -2.25
N ILE A 85 -5.30 4.16 -1.93
CA ILE A 85 -5.87 4.18 -0.56
C ILE A 85 -7.14 3.35 -0.59
N PHE A 86 -7.28 2.42 0.34
CA PHE A 86 -8.46 1.57 0.45
C PHE A 86 -9.08 1.65 1.84
N PHE A 87 -10.39 1.87 1.89
CA PHE A 87 -11.14 1.89 3.14
C PHE A 87 -11.70 0.52 3.48
N ILE A 88 -11.45 0.06 4.70
CA ILE A 88 -12.04 -1.14 5.26
C ILE A 88 -13.08 -0.70 6.30
N PRO A 89 -14.37 -0.99 6.09
CA PRO A 89 -15.42 -0.63 7.03
C PRO A 89 -15.10 -1.03 8.47
N ILE A 90 -15.39 -0.13 9.41
CA ILE A 90 -15.22 -0.30 10.87
C ILE A 90 -13.74 -0.42 11.32
N LEU A 91 -12.83 -0.90 10.47
CA LEU A 91 -11.41 -1.05 10.80
C LEU A 91 -10.61 0.22 10.52
N GLY A 92 -10.80 0.85 9.36
CA GLY A 92 -10.07 2.06 8.97
C GLY A 92 -9.78 2.15 7.48
N ALA A 93 -8.57 2.54 7.13
CA ALA A 93 -8.08 2.52 5.76
C ALA A 93 -6.61 2.07 5.75
N PHE A 94 -6.07 1.79 4.56
CA PHE A 94 -4.65 1.55 4.39
C PHE A 94 -4.18 2.05 3.02
N VAL A 95 -2.91 2.41 2.94
CA VAL A 95 -2.22 2.71 1.67
C VAL A 95 -1.52 1.46 1.13
N SER A 96 -1.83 1.09 -0.12
CA SER A 96 -1.07 0.12 -0.89
C SER A 96 -0.05 0.83 -1.77
N GLY A 97 1.13 0.22 -1.94
CA GLY A 97 2.12 0.65 -2.91
C GLY A 97 3.23 -0.39 -3.05
N SER A 98 3.87 -0.43 -4.21
CA SER A 98 4.94 -1.38 -4.50
C SER A 98 6.28 -0.66 -4.64
N LYS A 99 7.33 -1.21 -4.02
CA LYS A 99 8.72 -0.77 -4.21
C LYS A 99 9.64 -1.97 -4.02
N ARG A 100 10.61 -2.12 -4.92
CA ARG A 100 11.50 -3.30 -4.94
C ARG A 100 12.44 -3.36 -3.73
N GLU A 101 12.96 -2.22 -3.31
CA GLU A 101 13.93 -2.12 -2.21
C GLU A 101 13.55 -0.94 -1.31
N VAL A 102 13.36 -1.23 -0.01
CA VAL A 102 12.99 -0.24 1.00
C VAL A 102 14.01 -0.30 2.11
N SER A 103 14.64 0.84 2.42
CA SER A 103 15.56 0.94 3.56
C SER A 103 14.79 1.03 4.88
N GLN A 104 15.36 0.50 5.97
CA GLN A 104 14.75 0.60 7.31
C GLN A 104 14.46 2.05 7.74
N LYS A 105 15.33 2.99 7.36
CA LYS A 105 15.11 4.42 7.62
C LYS A 105 13.90 4.97 6.85
N GLN A 106 13.72 4.56 5.59
CA GLN A 106 12.57 4.96 4.78
C GLN A 106 11.28 4.41 5.38
N ASN A 107 11.30 3.14 5.79
CA ASN A 107 10.16 2.50 6.42
C ASN A 107 9.78 3.21 7.74
N ALA A 108 10.75 3.55 8.58
CA ALA A 108 10.51 4.29 9.81
C ALA A 108 9.85 5.66 9.54
N VAL A 109 10.32 6.40 8.52
CA VAL A 109 9.70 7.67 8.14
C VAL A 109 8.27 7.47 7.64
N ILE A 110 8.04 6.46 6.79
CA ILE A 110 6.69 6.15 6.29
C ILE A 110 5.75 5.81 7.44
N LEU A 111 6.17 4.96 8.37
CA LEU A 111 5.37 4.55 9.54
C LEU A 111 5.01 5.74 10.45
N MET A 112 5.91 6.72 10.60
CA MET A 112 5.64 7.91 11.39
C MET A 112 4.80 8.94 10.63
N ALA A 113 4.85 8.96 9.30
CA ALA A 113 4.18 9.99 8.49
C ALA A 113 2.66 10.00 8.63
N GLY A 114 2.03 8.89 8.98
CA GLY A 114 0.59 8.85 9.29
C GLY A 114 0.23 9.45 10.65
N PRO A 115 0.77 8.95 11.77
CA PRO A 115 0.40 9.42 13.11
C PRO A 115 0.98 10.81 13.45
N LEU A 116 2.21 11.12 13.04
CA LEU A 116 2.91 12.32 13.52
C LEU A 116 2.20 13.64 13.15
N PRO A 117 1.71 13.84 11.91
CA PRO A 117 0.98 15.06 11.56
C PRO A 117 -0.29 15.25 12.40
N GLY A 118 -1.01 14.17 12.70
CA GLY A 118 -2.23 14.21 13.51
C GLY A 118 -1.94 14.58 14.96
N ILE A 119 -0.88 14.03 15.53
CA ILE A 119 -0.42 14.36 16.88
C ILE A 119 -0.01 15.83 16.97
N ILE A 120 0.77 16.32 16.01
CA ILE A 120 1.20 17.73 15.96
C ILE A 120 -0.01 18.65 15.85
N LEU A 121 -0.95 18.36 14.93
CA LEU A 121 -2.16 19.15 14.77
C LEU A 121 -3.01 19.15 16.05
N GLY A 122 -3.13 18.01 16.72
CA GLY A 122 -3.82 17.89 18.00
C GLY A 122 -3.20 18.79 19.08
N PHE A 123 -1.87 18.79 19.21
CA PHE A 123 -1.17 19.69 20.14
C PHE A 123 -1.37 21.17 19.80
N LEU A 124 -1.37 21.53 18.50
CA LEU A 124 -1.57 22.90 18.06
C LEU A 124 -3.00 23.41 18.29
N LEU A 125 -4.00 22.54 18.16
CA LEU A 125 -5.41 22.90 18.35
C LEU A 125 -5.88 22.83 19.81
N PHE A 126 -5.13 22.16 20.68
CA PHE A 126 -5.48 22.01 22.09
C PHE A 126 -5.31 23.29 22.90
N TYR A 127 -4.48 24.23 22.42
CA TYR A 127 -4.20 25.51 23.07
C TYR A 127 -4.85 26.66 22.29
#